data_AF-A0A532B1Y7-F1
#
_entry.id   AF-A0A532B1Y7-F1
#
_cell.length_a   1.000
_cell.length_b   1.000
_cell.length_c   1.000
_cell.angle_alpha   90.00
_cell.angle_beta   90.00
_cell.angle_gamma   90.00
#
_symmetry.space_group_name_H-M   'P 1'
#
loop_
_entity.id
_entity.type
_entity.pdbx_description
1 polymer ?
#
loop_
_entity_poly.entity_id
_entity_poly.type
_entity_poly.pdbx_seq_one_letter_code
_entity_poly.pdbx_strand_id
1 'polypeptide(L)'
;LANPNPEIMPEAARAARPDAMICTGRSDFPNQVNNVLCFPYIFRGALDCGASAINEEMKMAAVRAIAALAREEPSDVAARAYSGETPIFGPEFLIPSPFDPRLILRIAPAVAKAACETGVATRPITDFAAYIDKLNRFVFRSGLVMKPVFSMAKTSSAKRVIYADGEDERVLRAAQVVLEEGIAEPILIGRPHVIEVRLKRYGLRIKAGVDFGLINPED
;
A
#
# COMPACT_ATOMS: atom_id res chain seq x y z
N LEU A 1 18.70 5.58 17.07
CA LEU A 1 18.86 5.49 15.60
C LEU A 1 20.29 5.78 15.15
N ALA A 2 21.29 5.68 16.04
CA ALA A 2 22.69 5.89 15.69
C ALA A 2 23.17 4.88 14.62
N ASN A 3 24.09 5.33 13.76
CA ASN A 3 24.71 4.52 12.71
C ASN A 3 26.25 4.55 12.87
N PRO A 4 26.96 3.44 12.58
CA PRO A 4 26.42 2.15 12.15
C PRO A 4 25.86 1.31 13.31
N ASN A 5 26.18 1.67 14.55
CA ASN A 5 25.75 0.94 15.75
C ASN A 5 24.61 1.69 16.45
N PRO A 6 23.47 1.04 16.74
CA PRO A 6 22.40 1.65 17.53
C PRO A 6 22.86 1.83 18.98
N GLU A 7 22.18 2.74 19.68
CA GLU A 7 22.41 3.08 21.09
C GLU A 7 22.19 1.88 22.02
N ILE A 8 21.30 0.96 21.62
CA ILE A 8 21.07 -0.34 22.23
C ILE A 8 20.79 -1.36 21.12
N MET A 9 21.38 -2.56 21.21
CA MET A 9 21.10 -3.64 20.28
C MET A 9 19.66 -4.16 20.45
N PRO A 10 18.92 -4.46 19.36
CA PRO A 10 17.55 -4.95 19.45
C PRO A 10 17.36 -6.15 20.37
N GLU A 11 18.31 -7.08 20.41
CA GLU A 11 18.29 -8.26 21.27
C GLU A 11 18.34 -7.88 22.75
N ALA A 12 19.21 -6.93 23.11
CA ALA A 12 19.34 -6.42 24.46
C ALA A 12 18.09 -5.63 24.90
N ALA A 13 17.54 -4.81 23.99
CA ALA A 13 16.31 -4.08 24.24
C ALA A 13 15.14 -5.03 24.51
N ARG A 14 15.01 -6.10 23.72
CA ARG A 14 13.94 -7.09 23.86
C ARG A 14 14.10 -7.96 25.10
N ALA A 15 15.34 -8.28 25.50
CA ALA A 15 15.63 -8.97 26.75
C ALA A 15 15.21 -8.14 27.98
N ALA A 16 15.45 -6.82 27.95
CA ALA A 16 15.04 -5.92 29.02
C ALA A 16 13.53 -5.64 29.03
N ARG A 17 12.92 -5.54 27.84
CA ARG A 17 11.50 -5.24 27.62
C ARG A 17 10.94 -6.05 26.45
N PRO A 18 10.31 -7.22 26.72
CA PRO A 18 9.77 -8.09 25.68
C PRO A 18 8.67 -7.45 24.81
N ASP A 19 7.98 -6.44 25.34
CA ASP A 19 6.91 -5.67 24.70
C ASP A 19 7.41 -4.43 23.94
N ALA A 20 8.72 -4.20 23.86
CA ALA A 20 9.28 -3.04 23.19
C ALA A 20 9.01 -3.06 21.68
N MET A 21 8.51 -1.92 21.17
CA MET A 21 8.47 -1.63 19.75
C MET A 21 9.82 -1.04 19.33
N ILE A 22 10.57 -1.80 18.52
CA ILE A 22 11.97 -1.50 18.25
C ILE A 22 12.12 -1.01 16.80
N CYS A 23 12.81 0.11 16.62
CA CYS A 23 13.20 0.64 15.32
C CYS A 23 14.70 0.99 15.34
N THR A 24 15.41 0.77 14.23
CA THR A 24 16.84 1.11 14.11
C THR A 24 17.12 1.83 12.79
N GLY A 25 18.34 2.37 12.62
CA GLY A 25 18.78 2.91 11.31
C GLY A 25 19.29 1.83 10.34
N ARG A 26 19.51 0.60 10.82
CA ARG A 26 20.11 -0.47 10.03
C ARG A 26 19.07 -1.28 9.27
N SER A 27 19.44 -1.73 8.08
CA SER A 27 18.56 -2.49 7.17
C SER A 27 18.46 -3.98 7.49
N ASP A 28 19.35 -4.50 8.35
CA ASP A 28 19.37 -5.90 8.78
C ASP A 28 18.43 -6.18 9.97
N PHE A 29 17.74 -5.14 10.48
CA PHE A 29 16.69 -5.27 11.49
C PHE A 29 15.32 -4.83 10.95
N PRO A 30 14.21 -5.35 11.52
CA PRO A 30 12.87 -4.84 11.25
C PRO A 30 12.73 -3.35 11.56
N ASN A 31 11.70 -2.71 11.00
CA ASN A 31 11.35 -1.32 11.27
C ASN A 31 12.52 -0.33 11.04
N GLN A 32 13.23 -0.48 9.93
CA GLN A 32 14.31 0.45 9.58
C GLN A 32 13.76 1.87 9.38
N VAL A 33 14.27 2.82 10.16
CA VAL A 33 14.02 4.26 9.98
C VAL A 33 15.10 4.83 9.08
N ASN A 34 14.75 5.11 7.82
CA ASN A 34 15.67 5.66 6.84
C ASN A 34 15.02 6.76 6.01
N ASN A 35 15.76 7.84 5.78
CA ASN A 35 15.35 9.03 5.05
C ASN A 35 14.93 8.72 3.60
N VAL A 36 15.40 7.61 3.03
CA VAL A 36 14.99 7.12 1.70
C VAL A 36 13.47 6.91 1.60
N LEU A 37 12.80 6.67 2.73
CA LEU A 37 11.33 6.55 2.81
C LEU A 37 10.60 7.85 2.50
N CYS A 38 11.24 9.01 2.69
CA CYS A 38 10.56 10.30 2.63
C CYS A 38 11.14 11.24 1.56
N PHE A 39 12.47 11.35 1.43
CA PHE A 39 13.06 12.41 0.61
C PHE A 39 12.61 12.36 -0.86
N PRO A 40 12.60 11.21 -1.57
CA PRO A 40 12.29 11.20 -3.01
C PRO A 40 10.88 11.73 -3.28
N TYR A 41 9.96 11.43 -2.37
CA TYR A 41 8.54 11.69 -2.54
C TYR A 41 8.13 13.07 -2.02
N ILE A 42 8.79 13.57 -0.98
CA ILE A 42 8.69 14.99 -0.57
C ILE A 42 9.13 15.88 -1.73
N PHE A 43 10.30 15.59 -2.32
CA PHE A 43 10.76 16.35 -3.48
C PHE A 43 9.83 16.21 -4.68
N ARG A 44 9.31 15.01 -4.96
CA ARG A 44 8.34 14.82 -6.05
C ARG A 44 7.12 15.73 -5.89
N GLY A 45 6.47 15.71 -4.72
CA GLY A 45 5.29 16.54 -4.45
C GLY A 45 5.60 18.04 -4.51
N ALA A 46 6.71 18.46 -3.90
CA ALA A 46 7.17 19.84 -3.91
C ALA A 46 7.46 20.35 -5.33
N LEU A 47 8.20 19.57 -6.14
CA LEU A 47 8.55 19.94 -7.51
C LEU A 47 7.33 19.95 -8.44
N ASP A 48 6.37 19.04 -8.25
CA ASP A 48 5.15 18.98 -9.07
C ASP A 48 4.28 20.23 -8.93
N CYS A 49 4.15 20.76 -7.71
CA CYS A 49 3.41 21.99 -7.43
C CYS A 49 4.27 23.27 -7.46
N GLY A 50 5.56 23.15 -7.78
CA GLY A 50 6.49 24.28 -7.79
C GLY A 50 6.61 24.97 -6.42
N ALA A 51 6.68 24.20 -5.34
CA ALA A 51 6.82 24.75 -4.00
C ALA A 51 8.10 25.59 -3.87
N SER A 52 7.99 26.80 -3.30
CA SER A 52 9.12 27.68 -3.06
C SER A 52 9.96 27.27 -1.84
N ALA A 53 9.39 26.44 -0.96
CA ALA A 53 10.04 25.92 0.24
C ALA A 53 9.45 24.55 0.64
N ILE A 54 10.17 23.83 1.52
CA ILE A 54 9.65 22.67 2.26
C ILE A 54 9.38 23.11 3.70
N ASN A 55 8.12 23.28 4.09
CA ASN A 55 7.73 23.70 5.44
C ASN A 55 7.39 22.50 6.36
N GLU A 56 7.06 22.79 7.61
CA GLU A 56 6.72 21.77 8.61
C GLU A 56 5.42 21.05 8.28
N GLU A 57 4.43 21.73 7.71
CA GLU A 57 3.16 21.14 7.28
C GLU A 57 3.38 20.08 6.20
N MET A 58 4.27 20.33 5.24
CA MET A 58 4.67 19.37 4.21
C MET A 58 5.36 18.15 4.82
N LYS A 59 6.28 18.34 5.79
CA LYS A 59 6.92 17.23 6.51
C LYS A 59 5.90 16.41 7.30
N MET A 60 4.98 17.07 7.99
CA MET A 60 3.89 16.42 8.73
C MET A 60 2.95 15.65 7.81
N ALA A 61 2.64 16.18 6.63
CA ALA A 61 1.85 15.48 5.62
C ALA A 61 2.55 14.20 5.14
N ALA A 62 3.86 14.25 4.92
CA ALA A 62 4.66 13.06 4.57
C ALA A 62 4.64 12.00 5.70
N VAL A 63 4.82 12.41 6.96
CA VAL A 63 4.76 11.52 8.13
C VAL A 63 3.40 10.82 8.22
N ARG A 64 2.30 11.59 8.08
CA ARG A 64 0.94 11.04 8.11
C ARG A 64 0.70 10.06 6.96
N ALA A 65 1.19 10.36 5.76
CA ALA A 65 1.08 9.48 4.60
C ALA A 65 1.84 8.16 4.79
N ILE A 66 3.06 8.20 5.33
CA ILE A 66 3.85 6.99 5.64
C ILE A 66 3.15 6.14 6.70
N ALA A 67 2.68 6.77 7.78
CA ALA A 67 1.98 6.07 8.86
C ALA A 67 0.67 5.44 8.41
N ALA A 68 -0.08 6.12 7.54
CA ALA A 68 -1.29 5.56 6.93
C ALA A 68 -0.95 4.37 6.03
N LEU A 69 0.08 4.50 5.18
CA LEU A 69 0.51 3.43 4.28
C LEU A 69 0.96 2.16 5.02
N ALA A 70 1.63 2.30 6.17
CA ALA A 70 2.02 1.18 7.01
C ALA A 70 0.82 0.32 7.47
N ARG A 71 -0.36 0.93 7.56
CA ARG A 71 -1.62 0.32 8.02
C ARG A 71 -2.54 -0.07 6.87
N GLU A 72 -2.19 0.27 5.64
CA GLU A 72 -2.92 -0.17 4.46
C GLU A 72 -2.70 -1.67 4.24
N GLU A 73 -3.72 -2.32 3.69
CA GLU A 73 -3.60 -3.72 3.33
C GLU A 73 -2.48 -3.91 2.31
N PRO A 74 -1.74 -5.02 2.41
CA PRO A 74 -0.72 -5.27 1.43
C PRO A 74 -1.34 -5.58 0.08
N SER A 75 -0.99 -4.80 -0.94
CA SER A 75 -1.31 -5.15 -2.33
C SER A 75 -0.28 -6.15 -2.89
N ASP A 76 -0.62 -6.87 -3.96
CA ASP A 76 0.34 -7.73 -4.68
C ASP A 76 1.63 -6.99 -5.07
N VAL A 77 1.50 -5.69 -5.35
CA VAL A 77 2.64 -4.86 -5.71
C VAL A 77 3.47 -4.50 -4.50
N ALA A 78 2.84 -4.26 -3.35
CA ALA A 78 3.56 -4.08 -2.09
C ALA A 78 4.29 -5.36 -1.68
N ALA A 79 3.67 -6.52 -1.86
CA ALA A 79 4.26 -7.83 -1.54
C ALA A 79 5.60 -8.05 -2.26
N ARG A 80 5.74 -7.59 -3.52
CA ARG A 80 6.99 -7.66 -4.29
C ARG A 80 8.14 -6.84 -3.69
N ALA A 81 7.85 -5.86 -2.83
CA ALA A 81 8.87 -5.07 -2.13
C ALA A 81 9.44 -5.79 -0.90
N TYR A 82 8.91 -6.97 -0.54
CA TYR A 82 9.32 -7.77 0.60
C TYR A 82 9.76 -9.17 0.15
N SER A 83 10.81 -9.70 0.77
CA SER A 83 11.22 -11.08 0.59
C SER A 83 10.41 -11.99 1.52
N GLY A 84 9.44 -12.74 0.99
CA GLY A 84 8.66 -13.73 1.75
C GLY A 84 7.20 -13.32 1.98
N GLU A 85 6.64 -13.67 3.14
CA GLU A 85 5.25 -13.35 3.50
C GLU A 85 5.03 -11.85 3.58
N THR A 86 3.84 -11.40 3.19
CA THR A 86 3.55 -9.97 3.21
C THR A 86 3.31 -9.49 4.64
N PRO A 87 4.09 -8.51 5.14
CA PRO A 87 4.02 -8.14 6.54
C PRO A 87 2.71 -7.42 6.86
N ILE A 88 2.14 -7.75 8.02
CA ILE A 88 0.95 -7.11 8.59
C ILE A 88 1.43 -6.09 9.63
N PHE A 89 0.77 -4.94 9.70
CA PHE A 89 1.08 -3.91 10.71
C PHE A 89 1.14 -4.51 12.12
N GLY A 90 2.27 -4.34 12.80
CA GLY A 90 2.54 -4.96 14.09
C GLY A 90 3.95 -4.68 14.61
N PRO A 91 4.37 -5.28 15.74
CA PRO A 91 5.65 -4.98 16.40
C PRO A 91 6.88 -5.10 15.49
N GLU A 92 6.85 -6.03 14.52
CA GLU A 92 7.93 -6.25 13.56
C GLU A 92 7.71 -5.54 12.21
N PHE A 93 6.60 -4.81 12.05
CA PHE A 93 6.29 -4.03 10.85
C PHE A 93 5.48 -2.78 11.18
N LEU A 94 6.20 -1.69 11.45
CA LEU A 94 5.67 -0.38 11.85
C LEU A 94 5.82 0.68 10.76
N ILE A 95 6.76 0.45 9.85
CA ILE A 95 7.18 1.37 8.80
C ILE A 95 7.28 0.56 7.50
N PRO A 96 6.70 1.05 6.38
CA PRO A 96 6.77 0.35 5.11
C PRO A 96 8.21 0.19 4.64
N SER A 97 8.45 -0.79 3.77
CA SER A 97 9.73 -0.98 3.08
C SER A 97 10.07 0.27 2.25
N PRO A 98 11.35 0.68 2.20
CA PRO A 98 11.82 1.77 1.35
C PRO A 98 11.61 1.50 -0.15
N PHE A 99 11.34 0.26 -0.51
CA PHE A 99 11.06 -0.16 -1.88
C PHE A 99 9.56 -0.33 -2.17
N ASP A 100 8.67 0.01 -1.22
CA ASP A 100 7.23 -0.05 -1.45
C ASP A 100 6.84 0.97 -2.56
N PRO A 101 6.40 0.51 -3.73
CA PRO A 101 6.09 1.39 -4.87
C PRO A 101 4.91 2.33 -4.60
N ARG A 102 4.12 2.09 -3.55
CA ARG A 102 3.00 2.94 -3.15
C ARG A 102 3.44 4.22 -2.45
N LEU A 103 4.68 4.31 -1.97
CA LEU A 103 5.20 5.48 -1.25
C LEU A 103 5.01 6.78 -2.05
N ILE A 104 5.35 6.78 -3.34
CA ILE A 104 5.15 7.96 -4.22
C ILE A 104 3.68 8.34 -4.36
N LEU A 105 2.78 7.36 -4.39
CA LEU A 105 1.33 7.55 -4.61
C LEU A 105 0.63 8.12 -3.37
N ARG A 106 1.25 8.00 -2.19
CA ARG A 106 0.71 8.52 -0.93
C ARG A 106 1.40 9.83 -0.52
N ILE A 107 2.73 9.83 -0.54
CA ILE A 107 3.51 10.95 0.01
C ILE A 107 3.50 12.15 -0.93
N ALA A 108 3.74 11.97 -2.23
CA ALA A 108 3.83 13.11 -3.14
C ALA A 108 2.53 13.92 -3.23
N PRO A 109 1.33 13.30 -3.35
CA PRO A 109 0.06 14.00 -3.26
C PRO A 109 -0.17 14.71 -1.92
N ALA A 110 0.15 14.05 -0.80
CA ALA A 110 -0.02 14.65 0.53
C ALA A 110 0.86 15.90 0.69
N VAL A 111 2.11 15.83 0.24
CA VAL A 111 3.06 16.94 0.29
C VAL A 111 2.64 18.08 -0.65
N ALA A 112 2.23 17.77 -1.88
CA ALA A 112 1.76 18.78 -2.82
C ALA A 112 0.49 19.48 -2.31
N LYS A 113 -0.42 18.74 -1.68
CA LYS A 113 -1.62 19.30 -1.03
C LYS A 113 -1.24 20.27 0.09
N ALA A 114 -0.37 19.85 1.00
CA ALA A 114 0.10 20.73 2.08
C ALA A 114 0.77 22.00 1.52
N ALA A 115 1.59 21.88 0.48
CA ALA A 115 2.21 23.04 -0.17
C ALA A 115 1.19 24.03 -0.76
N CYS A 116 0.09 23.52 -1.34
CA CYS A 116 -1.00 24.35 -1.84
C CYS A 116 -1.76 25.03 -0.69
N GLU A 117 -2.07 24.29 0.38
CA GLU A 117 -2.81 24.79 1.54
C GLU A 117 -2.04 25.88 2.30
N THR A 118 -0.71 25.75 2.41
CA THR A 118 0.13 26.76 3.07
C THR A 118 0.58 27.88 2.14
N GLY A 119 0.14 27.89 0.88
CA GLY A 119 0.43 28.96 -0.09
C GLY A 119 1.88 29.02 -0.59
N VAL A 120 2.69 27.97 -0.36
CA VAL A 120 4.09 27.92 -0.86
C VAL A 120 4.17 27.34 -2.27
N ALA A 121 3.12 26.71 -2.78
CA ALA A 121 3.03 26.22 -4.16
C ALA A 121 2.87 27.37 -5.17
N THR A 122 3.85 27.55 -6.06
CA THR A 122 3.76 28.55 -7.15
C THR A 122 2.93 28.07 -8.34
N ARG A 123 2.74 26.75 -8.47
CA ARG A 123 1.86 26.11 -9.44
C ARG A 123 0.95 25.10 -8.73
N PRO A 124 -0.07 25.57 -8.00
CA PRO A 124 -0.96 24.68 -7.24
C PRO A 124 -1.63 23.63 -8.11
N ILE A 125 -1.76 22.41 -7.58
CA ILE A 125 -2.47 21.32 -8.26
C ILE A 125 -3.97 21.52 -8.04
N THR A 126 -4.72 21.67 -9.13
CA THR A 126 -6.18 21.90 -9.09
C THR A 126 -6.98 20.61 -9.18
N ASP A 127 -6.45 19.59 -9.88
CA ASP A 127 -7.05 18.27 -10.02
C ASP A 127 -6.11 17.20 -9.44
N PHE A 128 -6.34 16.87 -8.17
CA PHE A 128 -5.57 15.83 -7.48
C PHE A 128 -5.86 14.42 -8.02
N ALA A 129 -7.04 14.17 -8.57
CA ALA A 129 -7.37 12.86 -9.14
C ALA A 129 -6.53 12.62 -10.41
N ALA A 130 -6.45 13.60 -11.31
CA ALA A 130 -5.59 13.54 -12.49
C ALA A 130 -4.10 13.47 -12.12
N TYR A 131 -3.68 14.19 -11.07
CA TYR A 131 -2.30 14.13 -10.58
C TYR A 131 -1.91 12.74 -10.05
N ILE A 132 -2.75 12.15 -9.18
CA ILE A 132 -2.54 10.80 -8.66
C ILE A 132 -2.51 9.79 -9.80
N ASP A 133 -3.41 9.94 -10.78
CA ASP A 133 -3.44 9.08 -11.96
C ASP A 133 -2.14 9.18 -12.79
N LYS A 134 -1.58 10.38 -12.95
CA LYS A 134 -0.28 10.57 -13.61
C LYS A 134 0.85 9.86 -12.85
N LEU A 135 0.88 9.94 -11.52
CA LEU A 135 1.86 9.23 -10.70
C LEU A 135 1.69 7.71 -10.81
N ASN A 136 0.46 7.20 -10.80
CA ASN A 136 0.15 5.79 -11.00
C ASN A 136 0.74 5.27 -12.31
N ARG A 137 0.62 6.01 -13.42
CA ARG A 137 1.19 5.64 -14.72
C ARG A 137 2.72 5.53 -14.70
N PHE A 138 3.38 6.33 -13.85
CA PHE A 138 4.85 6.31 -13.71
C PHE A 138 5.33 5.05 -12.97
N VAL A 139 4.59 4.63 -11.94
CA VAL A 139 4.91 3.46 -11.11
C VAL A 139 4.54 2.16 -11.81
N PHE A 140 3.37 2.12 -12.46
CA PHE A 140 2.80 0.91 -13.05
C PHE A 140 2.82 0.99 -14.57
N ARG A 141 4.00 0.86 -15.19
CA ARG A 141 4.13 0.85 -16.67
C ARG A 141 3.26 -0.23 -17.34
N SER A 142 2.96 -1.32 -16.65
CA SER A 142 2.06 -2.39 -17.11
C SER A 142 0.56 -2.04 -17.01
N GLY A 143 0.18 -1.02 -16.23
CA GLY A 143 -1.23 -0.63 -16.01
C GLY A 143 -1.85 0.16 -17.17
N LEU A 144 -1.04 0.80 -18.02
CA LEU A 144 -1.52 1.62 -19.14
C LEU A 144 -2.28 0.83 -20.20
N VAL A 145 -1.97 -0.46 -20.39
CA VAL A 145 -2.68 -1.33 -21.35
C VAL A 145 -4.05 -1.75 -20.83
N MET A 146 -4.15 -2.05 -19.54
CA MET A 146 -5.39 -2.56 -18.93
C MET A 146 -6.34 -1.45 -18.46
N LYS A 147 -5.86 -0.21 -18.31
CA LYS A 147 -6.70 0.89 -17.81
C LYS A 147 -7.96 1.15 -18.64
N PRO A 148 -7.92 1.23 -19.98
CA PRO A 148 -9.14 1.35 -20.77
C PRO A 148 -10.10 0.18 -20.56
N VAL A 149 -9.58 -1.03 -20.41
CA VAL A 149 -10.35 -2.26 -20.16
C VAL A 149 -11.08 -2.17 -18.82
N PHE A 150 -10.40 -1.78 -17.74
CA PHE A 150 -11.03 -1.62 -16.43
C PHE A 150 -12.05 -0.47 -16.40
N SER A 151 -11.76 0.66 -17.06
CA SER A 151 -12.73 1.77 -17.14
C SER A 151 -14.01 1.36 -17.89
N MET A 152 -13.90 0.60 -18.98
CA MET A 152 -15.06 0.05 -19.67
C MET A 152 -15.80 -0.98 -18.80
N ALA A 153 -15.08 -1.83 -18.08
CA ALA A 153 -15.68 -2.83 -17.20
C ALA A 153 -16.52 -2.17 -16.09
N LYS A 154 -15.98 -1.15 -15.41
CA LYS A 154 -16.67 -0.40 -14.33
C LYS A 154 -17.93 0.35 -14.80
N THR A 155 -17.93 0.83 -16.05
CA THR A 155 -19.06 1.57 -16.63
C THR A 155 -20.11 0.66 -17.26
N SER A 156 -19.76 -0.61 -17.49
CA SER A 156 -20.69 -1.65 -17.91
C SER A 156 -21.47 -2.22 -16.71
N SER A 157 -22.62 -2.85 -16.95
CA SER A 157 -23.30 -3.64 -15.91
C SER A 157 -22.31 -4.64 -15.30
N ALA A 158 -22.15 -4.66 -13.97
CA ALA A 158 -21.24 -5.57 -13.28
C ALA A 158 -21.44 -7.01 -13.78
N LYS A 159 -20.40 -7.57 -14.40
CA LYS A 159 -20.44 -8.94 -14.93
C LYS A 159 -19.98 -9.90 -13.84
N ARG A 160 -20.56 -11.09 -13.82
CA ARG A 160 -20.08 -12.19 -12.97
C ARG A 160 -18.82 -12.80 -13.58
N VAL A 161 -17.76 -12.92 -12.79
CA VAL A 161 -16.46 -13.48 -13.22
C VAL A 161 -16.12 -14.67 -12.35
N ILE A 162 -15.96 -15.84 -12.96
CA ILE A 162 -15.62 -17.08 -12.25
C ILE A 162 -14.11 -17.26 -12.24
N TYR A 163 -13.53 -17.44 -11.06
CA TYR A 163 -12.13 -17.76 -10.85
C TYR A 163 -11.98 -19.23 -10.50
N ALA A 164 -11.33 -19.98 -11.40
CA ALA A 164 -11.18 -21.43 -11.26
C ALA A 164 -10.21 -21.86 -10.16
N ASP A 165 -9.28 -20.99 -9.76
CA ASP A 165 -8.29 -21.25 -8.73
C ASP A 165 -8.54 -20.35 -7.50
N GLY A 166 -9.75 -20.45 -6.94
CA GLY A 166 -10.24 -19.58 -5.87
C GLY A 166 -9.50 -19.73 -4.53
N GLU A 167 -8.61 -20.72 -4.41
CA GLU A 167 -7.76 -20.88 -3.23
C GLU A 167 -6.44 -20.10 -3.35
N ASP A 168 -5.93 -19.82 -4.57
CA ASP A 168 -4.64 -19.13 -4.78
C ASP A 168 -4.65 -17.70 -4.22
N GLU A 169 -3.55 -17.30 -3.57
CA GLU A 169 -3.41 -15.98 -2.94
C GLU A 169 -3.65 -14.84 -3.93
N ARG A 170 -3.12 -14.94 -5.14
CA ARG A 170 -3.23 -13.88 -6.16
C ARG A 170 -4.67 -13.75 -6.63
N VAL A 171 -5.40 -14.86 -6.69
CA VAL A 171 -6.82 -14.87 -7.05
C VAL A 171 -7.67 -14.25 -5.94
N LEU A 172 -7.40 -14.58 -4.68
CA LEU A 172 -8.09 -13.99 -3.53
C LEU A 172 -7.87 -12.46 -3.47
N ARG A 173 -6.63 -12.01 -3.67
CA ARG A 173 -6.31 -10.57 -3.75
C ARG A 173 -6.97 -9.89 -4.95
N ALA A 174 -6.97 -10.54 -6.12
CA ALA A 174 -7.64 -10.02 -7.30
C ALA A 174 -9.16 -9.89 -7.10
N ALA A 175 -9.80 -10.86 -6.45
CA ALA A 175 -11.22 -10.81 -6.15
C ALA A 175 -11.59 -9.63 -5.25
N GLN A 176 -10.76 -9.33 -4.24
CA GLN A 176 -10.95 -8.15 -3.40
C GLN A 176 -10.81 -6.86 -4.20
N VAL A 177 -9.76 -6.72 -5.01
CA VAL A 177 -9.58 -5.53 -5.85
C VAL A 177 -10.75 -5.35 -6.81
N VAL A 178 -11.24 -6.42 -7.41
CA VAL A 178 -12.40 -6.38 -8.32
C VAL A 178 -13.67 -5.89 -7.62
N LEU A 179 -13.87 -6.26 -6.35
CA LEU A 179 -14.97 -5.79 -5.52
C LEU A 179 -14.82 -4.33 -5.11
N GLU A 180 -13.67 -3.96 -4.55
CA GLU A 180 -13.38 -2.60 -4.08
C GLU A 180 -13.47 -1.57 -5.22
N GLU A 181 -12.98 -1.95 -6.40
CA GLU A 181 -12.95 -1.07 -7.56
C GLU A 181 -14.26 -1.10 -8.36
N GLY A 182 -15.23 -1.95 -7.99
CA GLY A 182 -16.52 -2.08 -8.67
C GLY A 182 -16.41 -2.57 -10.11
N ILE A 183 -15.47 -3.48 -10.39
CA ILE A 183 -15.17 -3.95 -11.75
C ILE A 183 -16.11 -5.09 -12.18
N ALA A 184 -16.41 -6.02 -11.27
CA ALA A 184 -17.18 -7.22 -11.53
C ALA A 184 -17.67 -7.87 -10.21
N GLU A 185 -18.56 -8.86 -10.33
CA GLU A 185 -18.99 -9.73 -9.24
C GLU A 185 -18.19 -11.05 -9.27
N PRO A 186 -17.19 -11.24 -8.39
CA PRO A 186 -16.37 -12.44 -8.41
C PRO A 186 -17.12 -13.66 -7.86
N ILE A 187 -16.88 -14.80 -8.48
CA ILE A 187 -17.28 -16.12 -8.01
C ILE A 187 -16.01 -16.98 -7.91
N LEU A 188 -15.67 -17.45 -6.73
CA LEU A 188 -14.48 -18.27 -6.48
C LEU A 188 -14.85 -19.74 -6.49
N ILE A 189 -14.07 -20.56 -7.20
CA ILE A 189 -14.14 -22.02 -7.11
C ILE A 189 -13.06 -22.47 -6.13
N GLY A 190 -13.46 -23.09 -5.02
CA GLY A 190 -12.53 -23.60 -4.03
C GLY A 190 -13.22 -24.06 -2.76
N ARG A 191 -12.48 -24.76 -1.91
CA ARG A 191 -13.05 -25.32 -0.67
C ARG A 191 -13.30 -24.20 0.34
N PRO A 192 -14.51 -24.10 0.91
CA PRO A 192 -14.88 -23.00 1.80
C PRO A 192 -13.91 -22.78 2.96
N HIS A 193 -13.51 -23.84 3.64
CA HIS A 193 -12.61 -23.78 4.78
C HIS A 193 -11.19 -23.30 4.41
N VAL A 194 -10.68 -23.71 3.23
CA VAL A 194 -9.35 -23.28 2.75
C VAL A 194 -9.36 -21.79 2.45
N ILE A 195 -10.40 -21.32 1.76
CA ILE A 195 -10.57 -19.91 1.40
C ILE A 195 -10.67 -19.06 2.67
N GLU A 196 -11.49 -19.44 3.65
CA GLU A 196 -11.64 -18.67 4.89
C GLU A 196 -10.33 -18.54 5.67
N VAL A 197 -9.57 -19.63 5.78
CA VAL A 197 -8.24 -19.64 6.44
C VAL A 197 -7.27 -18.74 5.69
N ARG A 198 -7.25 -18.79 4.35
CA ARG A 198 -6.35 -17.97 3.52
C ARG A 198 -6.73 -16.49 3.56
N LEU A 199 -8.02 -16.16 3.52
CA LEU A 199 -8.50 -14.78 3.67
C LEU A 199 -8.00 -14.17 4.99
N LYS A 200 -8.12 -14.91 6.11
CA LYS A 200 -7.59 -14.49 7.42
C LYS A 200 -6.06 -14.36 7.40
N ARG A 201 -5.35 -15.34 6.85
CA ARG A 201 -3.88 -15.35 6.77
C ARG A 201 -3.34 -14.15 5.99
N TYR A 202 -4.00 -13.78 4.89
CA TYR A 202 -3.58 -12.68 4.02
C TYR A 202 -4.17 -11.32 4.41
N GLY A 203 -4.97 -11.27 5.47
CA GLY A 203 -5.58 -10.04 5.99
C GLY A 203 -6.64 -9.45 5.07
N LEU A 204 -7.30 -10.26 4.24
CA LEU A 204 -8.33 -9.84 3.28
C LEU A 204 -9.69 -9.71 3.98
N ARG A 205 -10.45 -8.66 3.65
CA ARG A 205 -11.72 -8.31 4.35
C ARG A 205 -12.96 -8.91 3.73
N ILE A 206 -12.86 -9.40 2.49
CA ILE A 206 -13.98 -9.98 1.74
C ILE A 206 -14.47 -11.28 2.37
N LYS A 207 -15.78 -11.53 2.28
CA LYS A 207 -16.46 -12.68 2.88
C LYS A 207 -17.27 -13.45 1.84
N ALA A 208 -17.13 -14.77 1.86
CA ALA A 208 -17.91 -15.67 1.00
C ALA A 208 -19.41 -15.55 1.31
N GLY A 209 -20.23 -15.50 0.27
CA GLY A 209 -21.70 -15.40 0.37
C GLY A 209 -22.23 -14.00 0.74
N VAL A 210 -21.34 -13.05 1.04
CA VAL A 210 -21.69 -11.64 1.28
C VAL A 210 -21.11 -10.78 0.16
N ASP A 211 -19.79 -10.84 -0.01
CA ASP A 211 -19.07 -10.01 -0.96
C ASP A 211 -18.83 -10.74 -2.30
N PHE A 212 -18.68 -12.06 -2.27
CA PHE A 212 -18.43 -12.88 -3.47
C PHE A 212 -19.17 -14.21 -3.45
N GLY A 213 -19.45 -14.76 -4.64
CA GLY A 213 -20.03 -16.10 -4.78
C GLY A 213 -18.99 -17.19 -4.58
N LEU A 214 -19.36 -18.31 -3.96
CA LEU A 214 -18.45 -19.43 -3.72
C LEU A 214 -19.05 -20.71 -4.30
N ILE A 215 -18.26 -21.42 -5.11
CA ILE A 215 -18.59 -22.76 -5.60
C ILE A 215 -17.61 -23.74 -4.95
N ASN A 216 -18.15 -24.65 -4.16
CA ASN A 216 -17.36 -25.73 -3.59
C ASN A 216 -17.19 -26.84 -4.64
N PRO A 217 -15.96 -27.18 -5.06
CA PRO A 217 -15.74 -28.25 -6.03
C PRO A 217 -15.94 -29.66 -5.46
N GLU A 218 -16.13 -29.79 -4.14
CA GLU A 218 -16.36 -31.06 -3.45
C GLU A 218 -17.85 -31.38 -3.21
N ASP A 219 -18.76 -30.45 -3.54
CA ASP A 219 -20.22 -30.64 -3.51
C ASP A 219 -20.76 -31.09 -4.89
#